data_AF-A0AAN0LNB5-F1
#
_entry.id   AF-A0AAN0LNB5-F1
#
_cell.length_a   1.000
_cell.length_b   1.000
_cell.length_c   1.000
_cell.angle_alpha   90.00
_cell.angle_beta   90.00
_cell.angle_gamma   90.00
#
_symmetry.space_group_name_H-M   'P 1'
#
loop_
_entity.id
_entity.type
_entity.pdbx_description
1 polymer ?
#
loop_
_entity_poly.entity_id
_entity_poly.type
_entity_poly.pdbx_seq_one_letter_code
_entity_poly.pdbx_strand_id
1 'polypeptide(L)'
;MHIDKNYLLELFVAFEENDKPHLNVFDLIARGIKVYINNEKHECRLDSKFIFHIQLLVEEDLIVAHDLKPFETMEGIGILHDEFGDAYDIDLNSKMLWLTTKGHKRLEDLTQSEIGDSLIDEVKKSPAKALATGVTETVKLAIKGLL
;
A
#
# COMPACT_ATOMS: atom_id res chain seq x y z
N MET A 1 11.69 -9.24 8.10
CA MET A 1 10.69 -9.42 7.02
C MET A 1 11.19 -8.70 5.77
N HIS A 2 10.74 -9.09 4.58
CA HIS A 2 11.01 -8.34 3.33
C HIS A 2 9.78 -7.52 2.95
N ILE A 3 10.00 -6.43 2.20
CA ILE A 3 8.90 -5.63 1.63
C ILE A 3 8.15 -6.49 0.61
N ASP A 4 6.89 -6.77 0.89
CA ASP A 4 5.96 -7.42 -0.02
C ASP A 4 5.24 -6.34 -0.83
N LYS A 5 5.67 -6.17 -2.08
CA LYS A 5 5.14 -5.13 -2.98
C LYS A 5 3.65 -5.30 -3.26
N ASN A 6 3.17 -6.54 -3.36
CA ASN A 6 1.77 -6.81 -3.66
C ASN A 6 0.89 -6.43 -2.47
N TYR A 7 1.32 -6.79 -1.26
CA TYR A 7 0.59 -6.41 -0.04
C TYR A 7 0.63 -4.89 0.20
N LEU A 8 1.76 -4.25 -0.10
CA LEU A 8 1.85 -2.79 -0.03
C LEU A 8 0.90 -2.13 -1.04
N LEU A 9 0.79 -2.67 -2.26
CA LEU A 9 -0.17 -2.22 -3.26
C LEU A 9 -1.61 -2.44 -2.79
N GLU A 10 -1.94 -3.60 -2.24
CA GLU A 10 -3.27 -3.89 -1.66
C GLU A 10 -3.65 -2.83 -0.60
N LEU A 11 -2.72 -2.48 0.29
CA LEU A 11 -2.91 -1.40 1.27
C LEU A 11 -3.18 -0.05 0.60
N PHE A 12 -2.40 0.33 -0.42
CA PHE A 12 -2.59 1.61 -1.10
C PHE A 12 -3.88 1.69 -1.92
N VAL A 13 -4.21 0.63 -2.67
CA VAL A 13 -5.44 0.54 -3.46
C VAL A 13 -6.66 0.64 -2.55
N ALA A 14 -6.59 0.09 -1.33
CA ALA A 14 -7.67 0.25 -0.37
C ALA A 14 -7.99 1.72 -0.05
N PHE A 15 -7.00 2.62 -0.06
CA PHE A 15 -7.24 4.06 0.15
C PHE A 15 -7.89 4.71 -1.07
N GLU A 16 -7.50 4.30 -2.28
CA GLU A 16 -8.03 4.85 -3.53
C GLU A 16 -9.47 4.43 -3.79
N GLU A 17 -9.79 3.16 -3.52
CA GLU A 17 -11.14 2.60 -3.74
C GLU A 17 -12.12 2.96 -2.62
N ASN A 18 -11.72 3.75 -1.63
CA ASN A 18 -12.59 4.11 -0.53
C ASN A 18 -13.46 5.32 -0.86
N ASP A 19 -14.75 5.22 -0.58
CA ASP A 19 -15.70 6.33 -0.77
C ASP A 19 -15.47 7.50 0.20
N LYS A 20 -14.60 7.32 1.19
CA LYS A 20 -14.22 8.31 2.20
C LYS A 20 -12.76 8.71 1.99
N PRO A 21 -12.37 9.94 2.36
CA PRO A 21 -10.98 10.42 2.23
C PRO A 21 -10.00 9.74 3.20
N HIS A 22 -10.46 8.76 3.99
CA HIS A 22 -9.70 8.09 5.03
C HIS A 22 -10.11 6.64 5.14
N LEU A 23 -9.23 5.81 5.69
CA LEU A 23 -9.53 4.43 6.08
C LEU A 23 -9.49 4.28 7.59
N ASN A 24 -10.29 3.34 8.09
CA ASN A 24 -10.02 2.68 9.36
C ASN A 24 -9.74 1.18 9.12
N VAL A 25 -9.40 0.47 10.19
CA VAL A 25 -9.11 -0.98 10.13
C VAL A 25 -10.28 -1.78 9.57
N PHE A 26 -11.52 -1.42 9.88
CA PHE A 26 -12.68 -2.15 9.38
C PHE A 26 -12.83 -2.02 7.86
N ASP A 27 -12.49 -0.85 7.30
CA ASP A 27 -12.48 -0.67 5.85
C ASP A 27 -11.41 -1.57 5.19
N LEU A 28 -10.24 -1.73 5.80
CA LEU A 28 -9.18 -2.66 5.33
C LEU A 28 -9.65 -4.12 5.38
N ILE A 29 -10.24 -4.55 6.51
CA ILE A 29 -10.73 -5.91 6.69
C ILE A 29 -11.87 -6.23 5.72
N ALA A 30 -12.79 -5.28 5.49
CA ALA A 30 -13.87 -5.44 4.54
C ALA A 30 -13.38 -5.69 3.10
N ARG A 31 -12.15 -5.27 2.79
CA ARG A 31 -11.47 -5.49 1.50
C ARG A 31 -10.63 -6.77 1.45
N GLY A 32 -10.72 -7.60 2.49
CA GLY A 32 -9.99 -8.86 2.57
C GLY A 32 -8.54 -8.71 3.03
N ILE A 33 -8.11 -7.52 3.45
CA ILE A 33 -6.76 -7.32 3.99
C ILE A 33 -6.70 -7.96 5.38
N LYS A 34 -5.71 -8.82 5.57
CA LYS A 34 -5.44 -9.43 6.87
C LYS A 34 -4.75 -8.39 7.76
N VAL A 35 -5.45 -7.94 8.81
CA VAL A 35 -4.95 -6.94 9.78
C VAL A 35 -4.62 -7.62 11.10
N TYR A 36 -5.50 -8.49 11.58
CA TYR A 36 -5.33 -9.27 12.78
C TYR A 36 -4.86 -10.69 12.45
N ILE A 37 -4.28 -11.40 13.44
CA ILE A 37 -3.88 -12.82 13.24
C ILE A 37 -5.05 -13.64 12.73
N ASN A 38 -6.22 -13.43 13.34
CA ASN A 38 -7.51 -13.88 12.86
C ASN A 38 -8.43 -12.65 12.83
N ASN A 39 -9.00 -12.28 11.68
CA ASN A 39 -9.94 -11.15 11.57
C ASN A 39 -11.31 -11.44 12.23
N GLU A 40 -11.33 -12.17 13.35
CA GLU A 40 -12.51 -12.54 14.12
C GLU A 40 -12.90 -11.45 15.12
N LYS A 41 -14.15 -11.47 15.58
CA LYS A 41 -14.62 -10.54 16.61
C LYS A 41 -13.83 -10.81 17.91
N HIS A 42 -13.24 -9.76 18.48
CA HIS A 42 -12.44 -9.75 19.72
C HIS A 42 -10.95 -10.10 19.60
N GLU A 43 -10.42 -10.32 18.39
CA GLU A 43 -8.96 -10.33 18.20
C GLU A 43 -8.40 -8.91 18.29
N CYS A 44 -7.31 -8.73 19.03
CA CYS A 44 -6.57 -7.48 19.12
C CYS A 44 -5.10 -7.64 18.71
N ARG A 45 -4.59 -8.87 18.57
CA ARG A 45 -3.23 -9.14 18.13
C ARG A 45 -3.14 -8.99 16.61
N LEU A 46 -2.20 -8.17 16.18
CA LEU A 46 -2.01 -7.78 14.80
C LEU A 46 -1.16 -8.81 14.05
N ASP A 47 -1.45 -8.98 12.76
CA ASP A 47 -0.66 -9.83 11.86
C ASP A 47 0.71 -9.20 11.59
N SER A 48 1.79 -9.99 11.68
CA SER A 48 3.16 -9.50 11.48
C SER A 48 3.38 -8.87 10.11
N LYS A 49 2.68 -9.36 9.07
CA LYS A 49 2.76 -8.77 7.73
C LYS A 49 2.14 -7.39 7.72
N PHE A 50 0.97 -7.24 8.33
CA PHE A 50 0.31 -5.95 8.48
C PHE A 50 1.20 -4.95 9.23
N ILE A 51 1.69 -5.33 10.43
CA ILE A 51 2.52 -4.47 11.30
C ILE A 51 3.74 -3.93 10.55
N PHE A 52 4.46 -4.80 9.86
CA PHE A 52 5.66 -4.40 9.14
C PHE A 52 5.36 -3.37 8.03
N HIS A 53 4.28 -3.56 7.25
CA HIS A 53 3.98 -2.64 6.15
C HIS A 53 3.33 -1.34 6.62
N ILE A 54 2.50 -1.38 7.67
CA ILE A 54 1.95 -0.15 8.26
C ILE A 54 3.05 0.68 8.92
N GLN A 55 4.05 0.04 9.53
CA GLN A 55 5.25 0.73 10.04
C GLN A 55 5.99 1.45 8.93
N LEU A 56 6.19 0.83 7.76
CA LEU A 56 6.82 1.50 6.61
C LEU A 56 6.01 2.71 6.13
N LEU A 57 4.68 2.62 6.12
CA LEU A 57 3.81 3.74 5.77
C LEU A 57 3.96 4.91 6.75
N VAL A 58 4.14 4.62 8.04
CA VAL A 58 4.39 5.62 9.09
C VAL A 58 5.79 6.22 8.96
N GLU A 59 6.84 5.39 8.92
CA GLU A 59 8.24 5.82 8.84
C GLU A 59 8.54 6.68 7.61
N GLU A 60 7.83 6.42 6.50
CA GLU A 60 7.98 7.19 5.27
C GLU A 60 6.97 8.36 5.15
N ASP A 61 6.21 8.71 6.19
CA ASP A 61 5.20 9.77 6.16
C ASP A 61 4.18 9.62 5.00
N LEU A 62 3.82 8.38 4.67
CA LEU A 62 2.90 8.05 3.57
C LEU A 62 1.44 8.13 4.04
N ILE A 63 1.22 8.01 5.36
CA ILE A 63 -0.06 8.18 6.01
C ILE A 63 0.01 9.18 7.16
N VAL A 64 -1.11 9.87 7.42
CA VAL A 64 -1.27 10.84 8.51
C VAL A 64 -2.61 10.64 9.22
N ALA A 65 -2.73 11.25 10.41
CA ALA A 65 -4.00 11.32 11.12
C ALA A 65 -5.00 12.26 10.41
N HIS A 66 -6.26 12.22 10.85
CA HIS A 66 -7.34 13.05 10.29
C HIS A 66 -7.13 14.56 10.41
N ASP A 67 -6.27 15.01 11.31
CA ASP A 67 -5.89 16.41 11.48
C ASP A 67 -4.62 16.77 10.68
N LEU A 68 -4.23 15.89 9.74
CA LEU A 68 -3.05 15.99 8.86
C LEU A 68 -1.71 15.97 9.60
N LYS A 69 -1.69 15.57 10.88
CA LYS A 69 -0.44 15.39 11.60
C LYS A 69 0.21 14.05 11.24
N PRO A 70 1.52 14.03 10.97
CA PRO A 70 2.30 12.80 10.90
C PRO A 70 2.18 11.99 12.19
N PHE A 71 2.17 10.67 12.03
CA PHE A 71 2.32 9.76 13.17
C PHE A 71 3.80 9.70 13.54
N GLU A 72 4.15 10.13 14.74
CA GLU A 72 5.55 10.07 15.20
C GLU A 72 5.95 8.67 15.67
N THR A 73 4.96 7.85 16.06
CA THR A 73 5.19 6.51 16.63
C THR A 73 4.07 5.55 16.25
N MET A 74 4.35 4.25 16.37
CA MET A 74 3.34 3.19 16.25
C MET A 74 2.24 3.31 17.33
N GLU A 75 2.59 3.80 18.52
CA GLU A 75 1.60 4.07 19.56
C GLU A 75 0.65 5.21 19.14
N GLY A 76 1.15 6.21 18.41
CA GLY A 76 0.34 7.31 17.87
C GLY A 76 -0.74 6.85 16.88
N ILE A 77 -0.49 5.78 16.14
CA ILE A 77 -1.49 5.11 15.28
C ILE A 77 -2.32 4.05 16.05
N GLY A 78 -2.12 3.90 17.36
CA GLY A 78 -2.92 3.00 18.20
C GLY A 78 -2.41 1.55 18.25
N ILE A 79 -1.11 1.34 18.02
CA ILE A 79 -0.45 0.03 18.07
C ILE A 79 0.59 0.00 19.19
N LEU A 80 0.47 -0.96 20.10
CA LEU A 80 1.42 -1.16 21.21
C LEU A 80 2.08 -2.53 21.12
N HIS A 81 3.35 -2.62 21.53
CA HIS A 81 4.09 -3.88 21.59
C HIS A 81 4.22 -4.35 23.03
N ASP A 82 4.05 -5.65 23.27
CA ASP A 82 4.37 -6.25 24.56
C ASP A 82 5.88 -6.54 24.71
N GLU A 83 6.26 -7.09 25.86
CA GLU A 83 7.66 -7.43 26.18
C GLU A 83 8.24 -8.55 25.28
N PHE A 84 7.39 -9.30 24.58
CA PHE A 84 7.77 -10.36 23.66
C PHE A 84 7.83 -9.89 22.20
N GLY A 85 7.44 -8.63 21.94
CA GLY A 85 7.44 -8.02 20.62
C GLY A 85 6.16 -8.31 19.82
N ASP A 86 5.11 -8.84 20.45
CA ASP A 86 3.80 -8.97 19.80
C ASP A 86 3.10 -7.61 19.79
N ALA A 87 2.47 -7.26 18.66
CA ALA A 87 1.78 -5.99 18.51
C ALA A 87 0.26 -6.16 18.68
N TYR A 88 -0.34 -5.20 19.37
CA TYR A 88 -1.76 -5.18 19.71
C TYR A 88 -2.40 -3.86 19.29
N ASP A 89 -3.62 -3.96 18.78
CA ASP A 89 -4.54 -2.85 18.57
C ASP A 89 -5.11 -2.39 19.92
N ILE A 90 -4.68 -1.20 20.33
CA ILE A 90 -5.22 -0.52 21.52
C ILE A 90 -6.21 0.60 21.15
N ASP A 91 -6.07 1.17 19.96
CA ASP A 91 -6.90 2.27 19.43
C ASP A 91 -6.80 2.42 17.91
N LEU A 92 -6.14 1.47 17.21
CA LEU A 92 -5.94 1.49 15.77
C LEU A 92 -7.30 1.44 15.05
N ASN A 93 -8.25 0.65 15.56
CA ASN A 93 -9.61 0.56 15.02
C ASN A 93 -10.39 1.88 14.99
N SER A 94 -9.99 2.84 15.83
CA SER A 94 -10.62 4.15 15.97
C SER A 94 -9.83 5.25 15.25
N LYS A 95 -8.65 4.91 14.69
CA LYS A 95 -7.88 5.85 13.87
C LYS A 95 -8.46 5.95 12.47
N MET A 96 -8.47 7.18 11.97
CA MET A 96 -8.72 7.50 10.57
C MET A 96 -7.37 7.81 9.93
N LEU A 97 -6.95 6.95 9.01
CA LEU A 97 -5.70 7.03 8.28
C LEU A 97 -5.95 7.72 6.94
N TRP A 98 -5.16 8.73 6.63
CA TRP A 98 -5.25 9.47 5.38
C TRP A 98 -3.95 9.29 4.61
N LEU A 99 -4.03 9.09 3.28
CA LEU A 99 -2.82 9.17 2.45
C LEU A 99 -2.32 10.61 2.39
N THR A 100 -1.01 10.76 2.49
CA THR A 100 -0.36 12.03 2.17
C THR A 100 -0.22 12.19 0.66
N THR A 101 0.14 13.39 0.20
CA THR A 101 0.55 13.60 -1.20
C THR A 101 1.72 12.69 -1.60
N LYS A 102 2.64 12.43 -0.65
CA LYS A 102 3.75 11.48 -0.85
C LYS A 102 3.22 10.05 -1.00
N GLY A 103 2.23 9.67 -0.20
CA GLY A 103 1.51 8.40 -0.30
C GLY A 103 0.83 8.20 -1.67
N HIS A 104 0.09 9.20 -2.14
CA HIS A 104 -0.54 9.15 -3.48
C HIS A 104 0.49 8.99 -4.60
N LYS A 105 1.58 9.77 -4.57
CA LYS A 105 2.66 9.63 -5.55
C LYS A 105 3.29 8.23 -5.51
N ARG A 106 3.46 7.65 -4.31
CA ARG A 106 4.01 6.31 -4.15
C ARG A 106 3.10 5.23 -4.76
N LEU A 107 1.78 5.38 -4.62
CA LEU A 107 0.79 4.51 -5.27
C LEU A 107 0.86 4.63 -6.81
N GLU A 108 0.96 5.86 -7.34
CA GLU A 108 1.16 6.09 -8.78
C GLU A 108 2.44 5.42 -9.30
N ASP A 109 3.55 5.55 -8.57
CA ASP A 109 4.83 4.92 -8.94
C ASP A 109 4.72 3.38 -8.92
N LEU A 110 4.03 2.80 -7.93
CA LEU A 110 3.83 1.35 -7.82
C LEU A 110 2.97 0.82 -8.97
N THR A 111 1.84 1.45 -9.25
CA THR A 111 0.93 1.05 -10.34
C THR A 111 1.57 1.23 -11.72
N GLN A 112 2.33 2.30 -11.94
CA GLN A 112 3.08 2.49 -13.19
C GLN A 112 4.21 1.46 -13.37
N SER A 113 4.88 1.07 -12.28
CA SER A 113 5.92 0.04 -12.34
C SER A 113 5.35 -1.33 -12.69
N GLU A 114 4.17 -1.70 -12.17
CA GLU A 114 3.50 -2.95 -12.53
C GLU A 114 2.95 -2.94 -13.96
N ILE A 115 2.40 -1.81 -14.41
CA ILE A 115 2.03 -1.63 -15.82
C ILE A 115 3.27 -1.76 -16.70
N GLY A 116 4.39 -1.15 -16.30
CA GLY A 116 5.68 -1.26 -17.00
C GLY A 116 6.17 -2.71 -17.08
N ASP A 117 6.15 -3.45 -15.97
CA ASP A 117 6.60 -4.84 -15.92
C ASP A 117 5.67 -5.77 -16.71
N SER A 118 4.35 -5.58 -16.62
CA SER A 118 3.36 -6.34 -17.42
C SER A 118 3.50 -6.05 -18.92
N LEU A 119 3.73 -4.80 -19.31
CA LEU A 119 3.99 -4.41 -20.70
C LEU A 119 5.33 -4.95 -21.21
N ILE A 120 6.39 -4.93 -20.40
CA ILE A 120 7.69 -5.52 -20.76
C ILE A 120 7.54 -7.03 -20.95
N ASP A 121 6.81 -7.70 -20.07
CA ASP A 121 6.56 -9.13 -20.18
C ASP A 121 5.66 -9.47 -21.37
N GLU A 122 4.68 -8.62 -21.71
CA GLU A 122 3.90 -8.74 -22.94
C GLU A 122 4.74 -8.50 -24.19
N VAL A 123 5.65 -7.51 -24.20
CA VAL A 123 6.59 -7.26 -25.30
C VAL A 123 7.55 -8.43 -25.47
N LYS A 124 8.08 -9.00 -24.38
CA LYS A 124 8.92 -10.21 -24.42
C LYS A 124 8.17 -11.43 -24.96
N LYS A 125 6.88 -11.57 -24.62
CA LYS A 125 6.04 -12.70 -25.05
C LYS A 125 5.50 -12.53 -26.47
N SER A 126 5.22 -11.31 -26.92
CA SER A 126 4.67 -11.02 -28.24
C SER A 126 4.92 -9.56 -28.68
N PRO A 127 6.11 -9.27 -29.27
CA PRO A 127 6.48 -7.91 -29.68
C PRO A 127 5.49 -7.27 -30.66
N ALA A 128 4.91 -8.08 -31.55
CA ALA A 128 3.97 -7.62 -32.58
C ALA A 128 2.60 -7.19 -32.00
N LYS A 129 2.20 -7.74 -30.85
CA LYS A 129 0.90 -7.46 -30.21
C LYS A 129 0.98 -6.17 -29.37
N ALA A 130 2.11 -5.94 -28.72
CA ALA A 130 2.39 -4.71 -27.97
C ALA A 130 2.51 -3.46 -28.85
N LEU A 131 2.96 -3.61 -30.11
CA LEU A 131 2.98 -2.51 -31.09
C LEU A 131 1.58 -2.18 -31.63
N ALA A 132 0.62 -3.10 -31.53
CA ALA A 132 -0.73 -2.94 -32.07
C ALA A 132 -1.72 -2.29 -31.09
N THR A 133 -1.42 -2.28 -29.78
CA THR A 133 -2.29 -1.70 -28.73
C THR A 133 -2.14 -0.19 -28.54
N GLY A 134 -1.36 0.50 -29.38
CA GLY A 134 -1.36 1.97 -29.42
C GLY A 134 -0.49 2.60 -28.35
N VAL A 135 0.82 2.37 -28.42
CA VAL A 135 1.78 3.07 -27.57
C VAL A 135 2.18 4.39 -28.26
N THR A 136 1.81 5.49 -27.62
CA THR A 136 2.13 6.88 -28.00
C THR A 136 3.64 7.10 -28.21
N GLU A 137 3.99 8.11 -29.02
CA GLU A 137 5.35 8.40 -29.53
C GLU A 137 6.47 8.38 -28.48
N THR A 138 6.15 8.54 -27.20
CA THR A 138 7.06 8.45 -26.04
C THR A 138 7.84 7.12 -25.98
N VAL A 139 7.23 5.99 -26.37
CA VAL A 139 7.93 4.68 -26.34
C VAL A 139 8.74 4.41 -27.59
N LYS A 140 8.37 5.02 -28.75
CA LYS A 140 9.25 5.01 -29.94
C LYS A 140 10.58 5.69 -29.65
N LEU A 141 10.59 6.75 -28.85
CA LEU A 141 11.81 7.44 -28.44
C LEU A 141 12.65 6.62 -27.46
N ALA A 142 12.02 5.91 -26.52
CA ALA A 142 12.73 5.04 -25.57
C ALA A 142 13.46 3.87 -26.26
N ILE A 143 12.86 3.26 -27.28
CA ILE A 143 13.46 2.15 -28.04
C ILE A 143 14.61 2.64 -28.94
N LYS A 144 14.52 3.86 -29.47
CA LYS A 144 15.58 4.45 -30.33
C LYS A 144 16.85 4.85 -29.56
N GLY A 145 16.78 4.98 -28.24
CA GLY A 145 17.95 5.23 -27.38
C GLY A 145 18.65 3.97 -26.88
N LEU A 146 18.12 2.77 -27.20
CA LEU A 146 18.63 1.46 -26.77
C LEU A 146 19.27 0.65 -27.93
N LEU A 147 19.30 1.19 -29.15
CA LEU A 147 20.02 0.67 -30.32
C LEU A 147 21.17 1.62 -30.70
#